data_AF-A0A535QPP8-F1
#
_entry.id   AF-A0A535QPP8-F1
#
_cell.length_a   1.000
_cell.length_b   1.000
_cell.length_c   1.000
_cell.angle_alpha   90.00
_cell.angle_beta   90.00
_cell.angle_gamma   90.00
#
_symmetry.space_group_name_H-M   'P 1'
#
loop_
_entity.id
_entity.type
_entity.pdbx_description
1 polymer ?
#
loop_
_entity_poly.entity_id
_entity_poly.type
_entity_poly.pdbx_seq_one_letter_code
_entity_poly.pdbx_strand_id
1 'polypeptide(L)'
;MESESVAPTLVRRRSRGGLLVAVVAIVLLLVFAVAYALNSARTVDAQVRQADQALKLAIQHRDTVDKAINDYVGANVPSDPASYKALVDKDLPEVEAALLTVRSDQASVKAADANLGSARLLTLTKRDAQAAEVNLTQAARSGLANAEQVLLDIHDQLWMLQPLVQGVIEMRGLIAKAQANDLNGALAAFASAKQQVQTALDRSHRADIPAEYGVLAGLLKSGLDALQQEIAAIQANNPSAARQAQAQLQALSDQFDALKVRFDSVDASNRQMFQPLIDSYHKGVQAATVV
;
A
#
# COMPACT_ATOMS: atom_id res chain seq x y z
N MET A 1 -17.73 51.51 -38.33
CA MET A 1 -16.75 52.01 -37.35
C MET A 1 -17.01 51.20 -36.08
N GLU A 2 -16.69 49.91 -36.05
CA GLU A 2 -15.33 49.36 -35.90
C GLU A 2 -14.57 50.02 -34.75
N SER A 3 -14.54 49.33 -33.61
CA SER A 3 -13.29 48.93 -32.99
C SER A 3 -13.51 47.73 -32.05
N GLU A 4 -12.90 46.64 -32.49
CA GLU A 4 -12.79 45.32 -31.89
C GLU A 4 -11.89 45.39 -30.65
N SER A 5 -12.32 44.82 -29.53
CA SER A 5 -11.47 44.56 -28.36
C SER A 5 -11.59 43.09 -28.00
N VAL A 6 -10.72 42.29 -28.61
CA VAL A 6 -10.54 40.86 -28.33
C VAL A 6 -9.97 40.69 -26.91
N ALA A 7 -10.77 40.12 -26.01
CA ALA A 7 -10.31 39.64 -24.71
C ALA A 7 -9.66 38.25 -24.85
N PRO A 8 -8.58 37.96 -24.11
CA PRO A 8 -7.86 36.69 -24.24
C PRO A 8 -8.67 35.53 -23.66
N THR A 9 -8.85 34.47 -24.46
CA THR A 9 -9.32 33.17 -23.99
C THR A 9 -8.28 32.57 -23.05
N LEU A 10 -8.58 32.56 -21.74
CA LEU A 10 -7.84 31.76 -20.78
C LEU A 10 -8.10 30.27 -21.07
N VAL A 11 -7.11 29.62 -21.69
CA VAL A 11 -7.01 28.16 -21.76
C VAL A 11 -6.88 27.66 -20.32
N ARG A 12 -8.01 27.23 -19.73
CA ARG A 12 -8.04 26.66 -18.39
C ARG A 12 -7.43 25.25 -18.45
N ARG A 13 -6.14 25.19 -18.13
CA ARG A 13 -5.36 23.95 -17.93
C ARG A 13 -6.06 23.11 -16.84
N ARG A 14 -6.78 22.06 -17.25
CA ARG A 14 -7.52 21.17 -16.36
C ARG A 14 -6.50 20.30 -15.61
N SER A 15 -6.21 20.64 -14.36
CA SER A 15 -5.32 19.87 -13.49
C SER A 15 -5.97 18.53 -13.12
N ARG A 16 -5.30 17.44 -13.48
CA ARG A 16 -5.72 16.05 -13.23
C ARG A 16 -5.55 15.58 -11.76
N GLY A 17 -5.33 16.50 -10.82
CA GLY A 17 -5.15 16.18 -9.39
C GLY A 17 -6.43 16.27 -8.53
N GLY A 18 -7.53 16.82 -9.06
CA GLY A 18 -8.74 17.10 -8.27
C GLY A 18 -9.82 16.01 -8.28
N LEU A 19 -9.68 14.96 -9.11
CA LEU A 19 -10.75 13.97 -9.30
C LEU A 19 -10.68 12.82 -8.27
N LEU A 20 -9.49 12.39 -7.86
CA LEU A 20 -9.32 11.32 -6.86
C LEU A 20 -9.73 11.76 -5.44
N VAL A 21 -9.35 12.97 -5.03
CA VAL A 21 -9.75 13.54 -3.72
C VAL A 21 -11.27 13.79 -3.65
N ALA A 22 -11.90 14.18 -4.76
CA ALA A 22 -13.35 14.35 -4.83
C ALA A 22 -14.09 13.02 -4.73
N VAL A 23 -13.59 11.94 -5.35
CA VAL A 23 -14.19 10.60 -5.28
C VAL A 23 -14.07 10.02 -3.87
N VAL A 24 -12.89 10.10 -3.24
CA VAL A 24 -12.69 9.60 -1.85
C VAL A 24 -13.54 10.38 -0.84
N ALA A 25 -13.67 11.70 -1.00
CA ALA A 25 -14.54 12.53 -0.15
C ALA A 25 -16.04 12.23 -0.34
N ILE A 26 -16.47 11.94 -1.58
CA ILE A 26 -17.86 11.55 -1.90
C ILE A 26 -18.18 10.16 -1.33
N VAL A 27 -17.23 9.21 -1.39
CA VAL A 27 -17.37 7.89 -0.77
C VAL A 27 -17.45 8.01 0.75
N LEU A 28 -16.57 8.79 1.39
CA LEU A 28 -16.65 9.06 2.84
C LEU A 28 -17.96 9.77 3.25
N LEU A 29 -18.49 10.69 2.43
CA LEU A 29 -19.78 11.33 2.67
C LEU A 29 -20.97 10.37 2.54
N LEU A 30 -20.93 9.44 1.58
CA LEU A 30 -21.93 8.37 1.45
C LEU A 30 -21.87 7.40 2.64
N VAL A 31 -20.67 7.12 3.15
CA VAL A 31 -20.45 6.30 4.37
C VAL A 31 -21.07 6.96 5.61
N PHE A 32 -20.90 8.27 5.79
CA PHE A 32 -21.59 9.01 6.86
C PHE A 32 -23.11 9.08 6.67
N ALA A 33 -23.60 9.13 5.43
CA ALA A 33 -25.03 9.16 5.14
C ALA A 33 -25.73 7.82 5.47
N VAL A 34 -25.08 6.68 5.23
CA VAL A 34 -25.60 5.36 5.62
C VAL A 34 -25.57 5.17 7.14
N ALA A 35 -24.56 5.72 7.82
CA ALA A 35 -24.50 5.74 9.29
C ALA A 35 -25.63 6.59 9.94
N TYR A 36 -26.16 7.61 9.24
CA TYR A 36 -27.15 8.54 9.77
C TYR A 36 -28.62 8.18 9.45
N ALA A 37 -28.87 7.25 8.52
CA ALA A 37 -30.24 6.92 8.06
C ALA A 37 -31.04 6.00 9.00
N LEU A 38 -30.47 5.54 10.12
CA LEU A 38 -31.01 4.42 10.90
C LEU A 38 -31.77 4.81 12.17
N ASN A 39 -32.66 5.80 12.08
CA ASN A 39 -33.51 6.17 13.20
C ASN A 39 -35.01 6.27 12.84
N SER A 40 -35.54 5.28 12.11
CA SER A 40 -36.98 5.13 11.93
C SER A 40 -37.45 3.66 11.88
N ALA A 41 -38.34 3.32 12.81
CA ALA A 41 -39.24 2.15 12.88
C ALA A 41 -38.66 0.74 12.60
N ARG A 42 -38.35 0.01 13.68
CA ARG A 42 -37.71 -1.32 13.69
C ARG A 42 -38.72 -2.44 13.38
N THR A 43 -38.72 -2.92 12.14
CA THR A 43 -39.23 -4.25 11.79
C THR A 43 -38.06 -5.16 11.40
N VAL A 44 -38.17 -6.46 11.66
CA VAL A 44 -37.15 -7.47 11.31
C VAL A 44 -36.79 -7.41 9.83
N ASP A 45 -37.79 -7.21 8.97
CA ASP A 45 -37.60 -7.12 7.52
C ASP A 45 -36.75 -5.90 7.14
N ALA A 46 -36.81 -4.80 7.89
CA ALA A 46 -35.93 -3.65 7.68
C ALA A 46 -34.49 -3.95 8.10
N GLN A 47 -34.28 -4.70 9.19
CA GLN A 47 -32.96 -5.10 9.66
C GLN A 47 -32.29 -6.10 8.72
N VAL A 48 -33.03 -7.11 8.24
CA VAL A 48 -32.54 -8.08 7.25
C VAL A 48 -32.21 -7.38 5.93
N ARG A 49 -33.06 -6.48 5.43
CA ARG A 49 -32.76 -5.69 4.21
C ARG A 49 -31.51 -4.83 4.36
N GLN A 50 -31.28 -4.26 5.54
CA GLN A 50 -30.09 -3.46 5.79
C GLN A 50 -28.82 -4.33 5.81
N ALA A 51 -28.88 -5.53 6.39
CA ALA A 51 -27.79 -6.50 6.37
C ALA A 51 -27.50 -6.95 4.93
N ASP A 52 -28.52 -7.32 4.16
CA ASP A 52 -28.41 -7.66 2.74
C ASP A 52 -27.79 -6.51 1.91
N GLN A 53 -28.18 -5.26 2.15
CA GLN A 53 -27.56 -4.10 1.50
C GLN A 53 -26.07 -3.93 1.84
N ALA A 54 -25.69 -4.10 3.11
CA ALA A 54 -24.30 -4.02 3.53
C ALA A 54 -23.46 -5.15 2.90
N LEU A 55 -24.01 -6.35 2.81
CA LEU A 55 -23.39 -7.49 2.15
C LEU A 55 -23.24 -7.27 0.64
N LYS A 56 -24.27 -6.73 -0.03
CA LYS A 56 -24.24 -6.38 -1.46
C LYS A 56 -23.20 -5.32 -1.78
N LEU A 57 -23.03 -4.30 -0.94
CA LEU A 57 -21.98 -3.30 -1.11
C LEU A 57 -20.59 -3.94 -1.01
N ALA A 58 -20.36 -4.79 -0.01
CA ALA A 58 -19.08 -5.50 0.12
C ALA A 58 -18.77 -6.38 -1.11
N ILE A 59 -19.79 -7.03 -1.70
CA ILE A 59 -19.64 -7.79 -2.95
C ILE A 59 -19.33 -6.86 -4.14
N GLN A 60 -19.99 -5.71 -4.25
CA GLN A 60 -19.72 -4.74 -5.32
C GLN A 60 -18.30 -4.18 -5.25
N HIS A 61 -17.75 -4.04 -4.04
CA HIS A 61 -16.39 -3.56 -3.82
C HIS A 61 -15.31 -4.65 -3.98
N ARG A 62 -15.71 -5.93 -4.09
CA ARG A 62 -14.77 -7.06 -4.18
C ARG A 62 -13.74 -6.88 -5.28
N ASP A 63 -14.17 -6.49 -6.49
CA ASP A 63 -13.26 -6.37 -7.63
C ASP A 63 -12.19 -5.27 -7.40
N THR A 64 -12.50 -4.23 -6.62
CA THR A 64 -11.53 -3.19 -6.26
C THR A 64 -10.48 -3.73 -5.27
N VAL A 65 -10.93 -4.50 -4.28
CA VAL A 65 -10.06 -5.14 -3.28
C VAL A 65 -9.19 -6.22 -3.93
N ASP A 66 -9.79 -7.10 -4.73
CA ASP A 66 -9.09 -8.15 -5.47
C ASP A 66 -8.06 -7.56 -6.42
N LYS A 67 -8.37 -6.48 -7.13
CA LYS A 67 -7.40 -5.81 -8.00
C LYS A 67 -6.19 -5.32 -7.20
N ALA A 68 -6.38 -4.63 -6.08
CA ALA A 68 -5.26 -4.11 -5.28
C ALA A 68 -4.36 -5.24 -4.74
N ILE A 69 -4.97 -6.34 -4.28
CA ILE A 69 -4.21 -7.52 -3.81
C ILE A 69 -3.47 -8.19 -4.97
N ASN A 70 -4.17 -8.47 -6.08
CA ASN A 70 -3.61 -9.21 -7.21
C ASN A 70 -2.54 -8.42 -7.96
N ASP A 71 -2.69 -7.10 -8.08
CA ASP A 71 -1.70 -6.24 -8.72
C ASP A 71 -0.38 -6.29 -7.96
N TYR A 72 -0.39 -6.42 -6.63
CA TYR A 72 0.81 -6.58 -5.81
C TYR A 72 1.37 -8.02 -5.84
N VAL A 73 0.53 -9.02 -5.55
CA VAL A 73 0.95 -10.43 -5.43
C VAL A 73 1.38 -11.03 -6.79
N GLY A 74 0.74 -10.57 -7.87
CA GLY A 74 1.01 -10.97 -9.24
C GLY A 74 1.95 -10.03 -10.00
N ALA A 75 2.47 -8.98 -9.35
CA ALA A 75 3.31 -8.00 -10.02
C ALA A 75 4.56 -8.64 -10.63
N ASN A 76 4.86 -8.30 -11.88
CA ASN A 76 6.20 -8.52 -12.41
C ASN A 76 7.07 -7.31 -12.06
N VAL A 77 7.94 -7.45 -11.06
CA VAL A 77 8.77 -6.35 -10.56
C VAL A 77 9.80 -5.94 -11.63
N PRO A 78 9.79 -4.68 -12.10
CA PRO A 78 10.76 -4.22 -13.08
C PRO A 78 12.18 -4.24 -12.51
N SER A 79 13.16 -4.64 -13.33
CA SER A 79 14.58 -4.59 -12.94
C SER A 79 15.15 -3.18 -12.92
N ASP A 80 14.53 -2.24 -13.63
CA ASP A 80 14.91 -0.83 -13.62
C ASP A 80 14.29 -0.11 -12.40
N PRO A 81 15.11 0.54 -11.54
CA PRO A 81 14.63 1.27 -10.37
C PRO A 81 13.61 2.36 -10.64
N ALA A 82 13.70 3.10 -11.76
CA ALA A 82 12.74 4.16 -12.06
C ALA A 82 11.37 3.58 -12.41
N SER A 83 11.35 2.50 -13.19
CA SER A 83 10.15 1.74 -13.52
C SER A 83 9.56 1.07 -12.27
N TYR A 84 10.39 0.52 -11.39
CA TYR A 84 9.93 -0.05 -10.13
C TYR A 84 9.35 1.02 -9.20
N LYS A 85 9.98 2.21 -9.11
CA LYS A 85 9.42 3.34 -8.37
C LYS A 85 8.05 3.74 -8.89
N ALA A 86 7.87 3.81 -10.21
CA ALA A 86 6.58 4.14 -10.80
C ALA A 86 5.50 3.09 -10.46
N LEU A 87 5.88 1.81 -10.38
CA LEU A 87 4.99 0.74 -9.91
C LEU A 87 4.59 0.95 -8.44
N VAL A 88 5.56 1.16 -7.54
CA VAL A 88 5.29 1.41 -6.12
C VAL A 88 4.42 2.66 -5.91
N ASP A 89 4.71 3.75 -6.63
CA ASP A 89 3.93 5.00 -6.56
C ASP A 89 2.51 4.84 -7.13
N LYS A 90 2.28 3.86 -8.01
CA LYS A 90 0.94 3.48 -8.49
C LYS A 90 0.20 2.62 -7.46
N ASP A 91 0.86 1.60 -6.93
CA ASP A 91 0.21 0.56 -6.13
C ASP A 91 -0.14 1.07 -4.72
N LEU A 92 0.72 1.88 -4.10
CA LEU A 92 0.48 2.41 -2.75
C LEU A 92 -0.88 3.11 -2.61
N PRO A 93 -1.24 4.11 -3.45
CA PRO A 93 -2.56 4.75 -3.36
C PRO A 93 -3.72 3.81 -3.76
N GLU A 94 -3.52 2.81 -4.62
CA GLU A 94 -4.55 1.81 -4.93
C GLU A 94 -4.87 0.93 -3.71
N VAL A 95 -3.83 0.52 -2.97
CA VAL A 95 -3.96 -0.25 -1.73
C VAL A 95 -4.58 0.59 -0.61
N GLU A 96 -4.20 1.86 -0.46
CA GLU A 96 -4.84 2.79 0.48
C GLU A 96 -6.34 2.95 0.21
N ALA A 97 -6.72 3.07 -1.07
CA ALA A 97 -8.12 3.15 -1.47
C ALA A 97 -8.88 1.85 -1.15
N ALA A 98 -8.28 0.68 -1.43
CA ALA A 98 -8.86 -0.61 -1.08
C ALA A 98 -9.02 -0.79 0.44
N LEU A 99 -8.05 -0.35 1.24
CA LEU A 99 -8.13 -0.36 2.71
C LEU A 99 -9.31 0.46 3.23
N LEU A 100 -9.50 1.66 2.69
CA LEU A 100 -10.63 2.53 3.06
C LEU A 100 -11.97 1.86 2.73
N THR A 101 -12.06 1.22 1.56
CA THR A 101 -13.24 0.46 1.15
C THR A 101 -13.53 -0.71 2.09
N VAL A 102 -12.52 -1.54 2.39
CA VAL A 102 -12.69 -2.68 3.32
C VAL A 102 -13.12 -2.22 4.71
N ARG A 103 -12.51 -1.15 5.25
CA ARG A 103 -12.89 -0.59 6.56
C ARG A 103 -14.32 -0.06 6.57
N SER A 104 -14.74 0.58 5.48
CA SER A 104 -16.11 1.05 5.29
C SER A 104 -17.11 -0.13 5.28
N ASP A 105 -16.79 -1.19 4.53
CA ASP A 105 -17.61 -2.39 4.45
C ASP A 105 -17.69 -3.09 5.82
N GLN A 106 -16.58 -3.23 6.53
CA GLN A 106 -16.57 -3.78 7.89
C GLN A 106 -17.46 -2.97 8.84
N ALA A 107 -17.38 -1.64 8.81
CA ALA A 107 -18.20 -0.78 9.64
C ALA A 107 -19.70 -0.96 9.35
N SER A 108 -20.05 -1.05 8.06
CA SER A 108 -21.44 -1.27 7.59
C SER A 108 -21.97 -2.63 8.03
N VAL A 109 -21.20 -3.71 7.84
CA VAL A 109 -21.60 -5.06 8.24
C VAL A 109 -21.67 -5.19 9.78
N LYS A 110 -20.75 -4.55 10.51
CA LYS A 110 -20.80 -4.50 11.99
C LYS A 110 -22.04 -3.78 12.51
N ALA A 111 -22.44 -2.68 11.87
CA ALA A 111 -23.67 -1.96 12.22
C ALA A 111 -24.93 -2.81 11.94
N ALA A 112 -24.95 -3.51 10.80
CA ALA A 112 -26.05 -4.43 10.47
C ALA A 112 -26.16 -5.60 11.47
N ASP A 113 -25.03 -6.21 11.85
CA ASP A 113 -24.96 -7.29 12.84
C ASP A 113 -25.47 -6.85 14.23
N ALA A 114 -25.07 -5.66 14.68
CA ALA A 114 -25.58 -5.08 15.93
C ALA A 114 -27.11 -4.86 15.90
N ASN A 115 -27.64 -4.44 14.75
CA ASN A 115 -29.08 -4.25 14.56
C ASN A 115 -29.84 -5.58 14.58
N LEU A 116 -29.30 -6.64 13.97
CA LEU A 116 -29.86 -8.00 14.03
C LEU A 116 -29.89 -8.54 15.47
N GLY A 117 -28.84 -8.32 16.27
CA GLY A 117 -28.78 -8.79 17.67
C GLY A 117 -29.81 -8.17 18.62
N SER A 118 -30.35 -6.99 18.27
CA SER A 118 -31.30 -6.25 19.11
C SER A 118 -32.76 -6.75 19.04
N ALA A 119 -33.08 -7.65 18.10
CA ALA A 119 -34.46 -8.08 17.80
C ALA A 119 -34.86 -9.46 18.38
N ARG A 120 -34.34 -9.83 19.56
CA ARG A 120 -34.48 -11.17 20.20
C ARG A 120 -35.92 -11.67 20.52
N LEU A 121 -36.97 -10.93 20.20
CA LEU A 121 -38.37 -11.24 20.54
C LEU A 121 -39.19 -11.71 19.31
N LEU A 122 -38.86 -12.87 18.72
CA LEU A 122 -39.51 -13.35 17.49
C LEU A 122 -40.03 -14.79 17.52
N THR A 123 -41.04 -15.02 16.68
CA THR A 123 -41.65 -16.31 16.29
C THR A 123 -40.66 -17.20 15.51
N LEU A 124 -40.78 -18.53 15.63
CA LEU A 124 -39.82 -19.54 15.12
C LEU A 124 -39.33 -19.31 13.68
N THR A 125 -40.21 -19.09 12.70
CA THR A 125 -39.82 -18.89 11.28
C THR A 125 -39.00 -17.62 11.01
N LYS A 126 -39.15 -16.58 11.84
CA LYS A 126 -38.35 -15.35 11.72
C LYS A 126 -36.98 -15.49 12.41
N ARG A 127 -36.82 -16.50 13.28
CA ARG A 127 -35.53 -16.80 13.92
C ARG A 127 -34.56 -17.48 12.96
N ASP A 128 -35.03 -18.36 12.08
CA ASP A 128 -34.15 -19.08 11.15
C ASP A 128 -33.56 -18.15 10.09
N ALA A 129 -34.38 -17.28 9.49
CA ALA A 129 -33.92 -16.26 8.54
C ALA A 129 -32.95 -15.26 9.20
N GLN A 130 -33.24 -14.83 10.42
CA GLN A 130 -32.34 -13.96 11.19
C GLN A 130 -31.03 -14.65 11.56
N ALA A 131 -31.06 -15.93 11.94
CA ALA A 131 -29.87 -16.70 12.28
C ALA A 131 -28.99 -16.94 11.04
N ALA A 132 -29.59 -17.20 9.88
CA ALA A 132 -28.87 -17.27 8.61
C ALA A 132 -28.17 -15.94 8.31
N GLU A 133 -28.89 -14.81 8.43
CA GLU A 133 -28.32 -13.49 8.19
C GLU A 133 -27.17 -13.16 9.16
N VAL A 134 -27.30 -13.51 10.44
CA VAL A 134 -26.22 -13.35 11.43
C VAL A 134 -24.98 -14.18 11.07
N ASN A 135 -25.16 -15.42 10.59
CA ASN A 135 -24.02 -16.22 10.16
C ASN A 135 -23.33 -15.62 8.94
N LEU A 136 -24.10 -15.06 8.00
CA LEU A 136 -23.59 -14.38 6.81
C LEU A 136 -22.83 -13.10 7.16
N THR A 137 -23.38 -12.25 8.03
CA THR A 137 -22.69 -11.04 8.49
C THR A 137 -21.42 -11.37 9.26
N GLN A 138 -21.40 -12.43 10.06
CA GLN A 138 -20.19 -12.89 10.75
C GLN A 138 -19.12 -13.41 9.77
N ALA A 139 -19.51 -14.21 8.77
CA ALA A 139 -18.61 -14.70 7.73
C ALA A 139 -18.01 -13.53 6.92
N ALA A 140 -18.85 -12.57 6.51
CA ALA A 140 -18.41 -11.37 5.81
C ALA A 140 -17.46 -10.52 6.66
N ARG A 141 -17.73 -10.34 7.96
CA ARG A 141 -16.82 -9.62 8.88
C ARG A 141 -15.47 -10.31 9.01
N SER A 142 -15.44 -11.63 9.14
CA SER A 142 -14.20 -12.40 9.19
C SER A 142 -13.42 -12.25 7.87
N GLY A 143 -14.10 -12.39 6.73
CA GLY A 143 -13.48 -12.21 5.42
C GLY A 143 -12.88 -10.81 5.24
N LEU A 144 -13.65 -9.77 5.56
CA LEU A 144 -13.20 -8.37 5.48
C LEU A 144 -12.07 -8.05 6.46
N ALA A 145 -12.01 -8.69 7.64
CA ALA A 145 -10.88 -8.56 8.56
C ALA A 145 -9.59 -9.13 7.96
N ASN A 146 -9.67 -10.27 7.29
CA ASN A 146 -8.51 -10.86 6.61
C ASN A 146 -8.05 -10.02 5.41
N ALA A 147 -8.99 -9.45 4.63
CA ALA A 147 -8.65 -8.51 3.56
C ALA A 147 -7.97 -7.24 4.09
N GLU A 148 -8.45 -6.68 5.21
CA GLU A 148 -7.80 -5.53 5.84
C GLU A 148 -6.37 -5.87 6.25
N GLN A 149 -6.15 -7.03 6.88
CA GLN A 149 -4.81 -7.47 7.26
C GLN A 149 -3.89 -7.58 6.05
N VAL A 150 -4.30 -8.27 4.99
CA VAL A 150 -3.48 -8.42 3.76
C VAL A 150 -3.15 -7.05 3.17
N LEU A 151 -4.14 -6.18 3.03
CA LEU A 151 -3.91 -4.86 2.46
C LEU A 151 -3.05 -3.97 3.36
N LEU A 152 -3.11 -4.12 4.68
CA LEU A 152 -2.23 -3.41 5.62
C LEU A 152 -0.78 -3.87 5.47
N ASP A 153 -0.55 -5.18 5.41
CA ASP A 153 0.78 -5.75 5.23
C ASP A 153 1.38 -5.31 3.87
N ILE A 154 0.56 -5.32 2.80
CA ILE A 154 0.97 -4.83 1.47
C ILE A 154 1.28 -3.33 1.53
N HIS A 155 0.42 -2.53 2.16
CA HIS A 155 0.63 -1.09 2.32
C HIS A 155 1.96 -0.81 3.02
N ASP A 156 2.25 -1.50 4.12
CA ASP A 156 3.45 -1.26 4.91
C ASP A 156 4.72 -1.66 4.16
N GLN A 157 4.67 -2.74 3.38
CA GLN A 157 5.76 -3.11 2.46
C GLN A 157 5.97 -2.02 1.39
N LEU A 158 4.92 -1.56 0.70
CA LEU A 158 5.01 -0.49 -0.31
C LEU A 158 5.49 0.84 0.28
N TRP A 159 5.03 1.18 1.47
CA TRP A 159 5.41 2.39 2.18
C TRP A 159 6.89 2.39 2.56
N MET A 160 7.46 1.23 2.89
CA MET A 160 8.91 1.07 3.10
C MET A 160 9.68 1.07 1.77
N LEU A 161 9.17 0.41 0.72
CA LEU A 161 9.81 0.31 -0.59
C LEU A 161 9.93 1.66 -1.30
N GLN A 162 8.94 2.55 -1.16
CA GLN A 162 8.94 3.85 -1.85
C GLN A 162 10.24 4.66 -1.60
N PRO A 163 10.64 4.96 -0.35
CA PRO A 163 11.91 5.64 -0.09
C PRO A 163 13.12 4.75 -0.40
N LEU A 164 13.02 3.42 -0.28
CA LEU A 164 14.15 2.51 -0.59
C LEU A 164 14.55 2.61 -2.06
N VAL A 165 13.58 2.48 -2.97
CA VAL A 165 13.81 2.56 -4.42
C VAL A 165 14.26 3.97 -4.82
N GLN A 166 13.69 5.01 -4.20
CA GLN A 166 14.17 6.38 -4.40
C GLN A 166 15.64 6.55 -3.98
N GLY A 167 16.04 5.98 -2.85
CA GLY A 167 17.44 5.96 -2.41
C GLY A 167 18.37 5.28 -3.41
N VAL A 168 17.95 4.16 -4.02
CA VAL A 168 18.70 3.46 -5.09
C VAL A 168 18.84 4.34 -6.34
N ILE A 169 17.78 5.01 -6.77
CA ILE A 169 17.82 5.95 -7.91
C ILE A 169 18.84 7.06 -7.64
N GLU A 170 18.79 7.66 -6.45
CA GLU A 170 19.71 8.72 -6.07
C GLU A 170 21.16 8.21 -5.99
N MET A 171 21.38 7.02 -5.44
CA MET A 171 22.69 6.34 -5.44
C MET A 171 23.24 6.12 -6.85
N ARG A 172 22.41 5.74 -7.82
CA ARG A 172 22.85 5.66 -9.23
C ARG A 172 23.24 7.03 -9.78
N GLY A 173 22.48 8.07 -9.47
CA GLY A 173 22.79 9.45 -9.86
C GLY A 173 24.10 9.96 -9.25
N LEU A 174 24.36 9.63 -7.98
CA LEU A 174 25.62 9.87 -7.28
C LEU A 174 26.82 9.25 -8.01
N ILE A 175 26.72 7.96 -8.31
CA ILE A 175 27.76 7.20 -9.03
C ILE A 175 28.01 7.81 -10.41
N ALA A 176 26.95 8.14 -11.16
CA ALA A 176 27.07 8.74 -12.48
C ALA A 176 27.82 10.09 -12.45
N LYS A 177 27.53 10.95 -11.46
CA LYS A 177 28.29 12.20 -11.27
C LYS A 177 29.76 11.95 -10.93
N ALA A 178 30.03 10.99 -10.05
CA ALA A 178 31.40 10.63 -9.70
C ALA A 178 32.18 10.10 -10.92
N GLN A 179 31.56 9.26 -11.75
CA GLN A 179 32.13 8.76 -13.02
C GLN A 179 32.37 9.89 -14.04
N ALA A 180 31.53 10.92 -14.04
CA ALA A 180 31.71 12.14 -14.83
C ALA A 180 32.72 13.13 -14.21
N ASN A 181 33.45 12.71 -13.15
CA ASN A 181 34.41 13.52 -12.40
C ASN A 181 33.80 14.76 -11.69
N ASP A 182 32.47 14.80 -11.55
CA ASP A 182 31.75 15.80 -10.76
C ASP A 182 31.63 15.35 -9.29
N LEU A 183 32.77 15.34 -8.60
CA LEU A 183 32.85 14.88 -7.21
C LEU A 183 32.07 15.78 -6.25
N ASN A 184 32.01 17.09 -6.52
CA ASN A 184 31.25 18.04 -5.70
C ASN A 184 29.74 17.84 -5.86
N GLY A 185 29.26 17.67 -7.10
CA GLY A 185 27.86 17.37 -7.36
C GLY A 185 27.43 15.99 -6.87
N ALA A 186 28.35 15.02 -6.83
CA ALA A 186 28.15 13.74 -6.16
C ALA A 186 28.02 13.96 -4.63
N LEU A 187 29.01 14.60 -3.99
CA LEU A 187 28.96 14.87 -2.54
C LEU A 187 27.68 15.60 -2.10
N ALA A 188 27.22 16.58 -2.87
CA ALA A 188 25.99 17.32 -2.58
C ALA A 188 24.72 16.44 -2.61
N ALA A 189 24.71 15.32 -3.33
CA ALA A 189 23.55 14.45 -3.46
C ALA A 189 23.44 13.38 -2.36
N PHE A 190 24.48 13.16 -1.54
CA PHE A 190 24.48 12.09 -0.53
C PHE A 190 23.45 12.31 0.56
N ALA A 191 23.21 13.56 0.97
CA ALA A 191 22.29 13.86 2.06
C ALA A 191 20.88 13.36 1.74
N SER A 192 20.41 13.60 0.52
CA SER A 192 19.11 13.09 0.05
C SER A 192 19.10 11.55 0.02
N ALA A 193 20.10 10.92 -0.61
CA ALA A 193 20.10 9.46 -0.76
C ALA A 193 20.13 8.75 0.59
N LYS A 194 20.93 9.26 1.54
CA LYS A 194 20.98 8.75 2.91
C LYS A 194 19.66 8.94 3.64
N GLN A 195 19.00 10.09 3.47
CA GLN A 195 17.69 10.33 4.08
C GLN A 195 16.65 9.33 3.58
N GLN A 196 16.61 9.06 2.27
CA GLN A 196 15.70 8.09 1.68
C GLN A 196 15.94 6.68 2.22
N VAL A 197 17.20 6.21 2.20
CA VAL A 197 17.54 4.88 2.72
C VAL A 197 17.31 4.78 4.23
N GLN A 198 17.60 5.83 5.01
CA GLN A 198 17.29 5.84 6.44
C GLN A 198 15.79 5.78 6.69
N THR A 199 14.99 6.51 5.92
CA THR A 199 13.52 6.46 6.03
C THR A 199 13.00 5.05 5.73
N ALA A 200 13.55 4.38 4.72
CA ALA A 200 13.22 2.98 4.44
C ALA A 200 13.62 2.04 5.58
N LEU A 201 14.83 2.20 6.13
CA LEU A 201 15.32 1.42 7.25
C LEU A 201 14.42 1.59 8.48
N ASP A 202 14.04 2.82 8.82
CA ASP A 202 13.16 3.08 9.97
C ASP A 202 11.79 2.42 9.78
N ARG A 203 11.26 2.44 8.55
CA ARG A 203 9.99 1.78 8.19
C ARG A 203 10.09 0.26 8.20
N SER A 204 11.26 -0.31 7.88
CA SER A 204 11.47 -1.77 7.79
C SER A 204 11.32 -2.53 9.11
N HIS A 205 11.32 -1.84 10.25
CA HIS A 205 11.20 -2.45 11.57
C HIS A 205 9.75 -2.75 11.99
N ARG A 206 8.76 -2.51 11.12
CA ARG A 206 7.38 -2.92 11.38
C ARG A 206 7.28 -4.44 11.37
N ALA A 207 6.46 -4.99 12.27
CA ALA A 207 6.44 -6.43 12.56
C ALA A 207 6.00 -7.31 11.38
N ASP A 208 5.27 -6.72 10.44
CA ASP A 208 4.65 -7.30 9.25
C ASP A 208 5.52 -7.16 7.98
N ILE A 209 6.67 -6.50 8.09
CA ILE A 209 7.64 -6.39 7.00
C ILE A 209 8.71 -7.49 7.16
N PRO A 210 9.02 -8.27 6.11
CA PRO A 210 10.11 -9.23 6.13
C PRO A 210 11.44 -8.61 6.55
N ALA A 211 12.13 -9.23 7.51
CA ALA A 211 13.36 -8.70 8.10
C ALA A 211 14.48 -8.47 7.06
N GLU A 212 14.45 -9.20 5.95
CA GLU A 212 15.33 -9.04 4.79
C GLU A 212 15.33 -7.61 4.25
N TYR A 213 14.20 -6.89 4.31
CA TYR A 213 14.13 -5.49 3.88
C TYR A 213 14.94 -4.55 4.79
N GLY A 214 14.95 -4.80 6.09
CA GLY A 214 15.80 -4.04 7.02
C GLY A 214 17.28 -4.31 6.80
N VAL A 215 17.65 -5.57 6.53
CA VAL A 215 19.02 -5.93 6.13
C VAL A 215 19.40 -5.20 4.83
N LEU A 216 18.51 -5.19 3.83
CA LEU A 216 18.73 -4.53 2.54
C LEU A 216 18.96 -3.02 2.71
N ALA A 217 18.09 -2.34 3.46
CA ALA A 217 18.22 -0.91 3.72
C ALA A 217 19.51 -0.59 4.50
N GLY A 218 19.89 -1.44 5.46
CA GLY A 218 21.15 -1.32 6.20
C GLY A 218 22.39 -1.45 5.30
N LEU A 219 22.38 -2.41 4.37
CA LEU A 219 23.45 -2.59 3.39
C LEU A 219 23.56 -1.38 2.44
N LEU A 220 22.42 -0.87 1.93
CA LEU A 220 22.41 0.33 1.09
C LEU A 220 22.94 1.56 1.83
N LYS A 221 22.58 1.72 3.10
CA LYS A 221 23.10 2.80 3.94
C LYS A 221 24.62 2.69 4.09
N SER A 222 25.11 1.50 4.37
CA SER A 222 26.54 1.23 4.52
C SER A 222 27.30 1.46 3.21
N GLY A 223 26.69 1.11 2.08
CA GLY A 223 27.23 1.39 0.74
C GLY A 223 27.33 2.88 0.44
N LEU A 224 26.30 3.67 0.80
CA LEU A 224 26.35 5.13 0.69
C LEU A 224 27.44 5.74 1.60
N ASP A 225 27.60 5.22 2.82
CA ASP A 225 28.65 5.69 3.73
C ASP A 225 30.05 5.39 3.16
N ALA A 226 30.29 4.18 2.63
CA ALA A 226 31.57 3.80 2.02
C ALA A 226 31.86 4.59 0.73
N LEU A 227 30.87 4.78 -0.15
CA LEU A 227 31.03 5.58 -1.37
C LEU A 227 31.36 7.05 -1.06
N GLN A 228 30.75 7.62 -0.01
CA GLN A 228 31.10 8.98 0.42
C GLN A 228 32.54 9.06 0.91
N GLN A 229 33.00 8.07 1.68
CA GLN A 229 34.39 8.00 2.15
C GLN A 229 35.37 7.90 0.97
N GLU A 230 35.05 7.08 -0.04
CA GLU A 230 35.87 6.95 -1.25
C GLU A 230 36.01 8.29 -1.98
N ILE A 231 34.89 8.96 -2.27
CA ILE A 231 34.89 10.25 -2.99
C ILE A 231 35.64 11.33 -2.19
N ALA A 232 35.41 11.40 -0.88
CA ALA A 232 36.12 12.34 -0.01
C ALA A 232 37.63 12.05 0.03
N ALA A 233 38.03 10.78 0.07
CA ALA A 233 39.43 10.39 0.05
C ALA A 233 40.11 10.73 -1.28
N ILE A 234 39.41 10.56 -2.41
CA ILE A 234 39.89 10.97 -3.73
C ILE A 234 40.12 12.49 -3.76
N GLN A 235 39.16 13.29 -3.28
CA GLN A 235 39.30 14.75 -3.20
C GLN A 235 40.46 15.19 -2.30
N ALA A 236 40.69 14.48 -1.20
CA ALA A 236 41.78 14.74 -0.27
C ALA A 236 43.14 14.18 -0.76
N ASN A 237 43.22 13.60 -1.96
CA ASN A 237 44.38 12.91 -2.49
C ASN A 237 44.96 11.86 -1.51
N ASN A 238 44.08 11.11 -0.85
CA ASN A 238 44.40 10.09 0.14
C ASN A 238 44.14 8.68 -0.42
N PRO A 239 45.11 8.08 -1.15
CA PRO A 239 44.93 6.79 -1.83
C PRO A 239 44.83 5.60 -0.87
N SER A 240 45.22 5.75 0.41
CA SER A 240 45.05 4.70 1.41
C SER A 240 43.59 4.61 1.85
N ALA A 241 42.99 5.76 2.19
CA ALA A 241 41.59 5.84 2.58
C ALA A 241 40.65 5.45 1.42
N ALA A 242 40.97 5.84 0.18
CA ALA A 242 40.20 5.42 -0.99
C ALA A 242 40.20 3.89 -1.16
N ARG A 243 41.36 3.24 -1.03
CA ARG A 243 41.46 1.76 -1.08
C ARG A 243 40.70 1.07 0.05
N GLN A 244 40.71 1.64 1.26
CA GLN A 244 39.93 1.11 2.37
C GLN A 244 38.43 1.18 2.10
N ALA A 245 37.93 2.30 1.57
CA ALA A 245 36.53 2.46 1.20
C ALA A 245 36.12 1.50 0.06
N GLN A 246 36.98 1.30 -0.93
CA GLN A 246 36.77 0.31 -2.00
C GLN A 246 36.67 -1.13 -1.46
N ALA A 247 37.54 -1.49 -0.51
CA ALA A 247 37.46 -2.81 0.13
C ALA A 247 36.15 -3.00 0.91
N GLN A 248 35.64 -1.95 1.55
CA GLN A 248 34.31 -1.99 2.19
C GLN A 248 33.19 -2.17 1.17
N LEU A 249 33.23 -1.43 0.04
CA LEU A 249 32.25 -1.58 -1.04
C LEU A 249 32.25 -3.00 -1.62
N GLN A 250 33.43 -3.61 -1.80
CA GLN A 250 33.53 -5.00 -2.26
C GLN A 250 32.90 -5.97 -1.25
N ALA A 251 33.23 -5.84 0.04
CA ALA A 251 32.65 -6.68 1.09
C ALA A 251 31.13 -6.51 1.23
N LEU A 252 30.60 -5.32 0.93
CA LEU A 252 29.16 -5.06 0.87
C LEU A 252 28.53 -5.71 -0.36
N SER A 253 29.19 -5.67 -1.52
CA SER A 253 28.73 -6.36 -2.74
C SER A 253 28.51 -7.85 -2.48
N ASP A 254 29.46 -8.51 -1.81
CA ASP A 254 29.35 -9.94 -1.48
C ASP A 254 28.15 -10.21 -0.55
N GLN A 255 27.85 -9.29 0.38
CA GLN A 255 26.67 -9.38 1.25
C GLN A 255 25.36 -9.14 0.49
N PHE A 256 25.33 -8.24 -0.51
CA PHE A 256 24.19 -8.06 -1.40
C PHE A 256 23.91 -9.32 -2.21
N ASP A 257 24.94 -9.98 -2.73
CA ASP A 257 24.79 -11.23 -3.48
C ASP A 257 24.23 -12.34 -2.60
N ALA A 258 24.69 -12.47 -1.35
CA ALA A 258 24.14 -13.42 -0.39
C ALA A 258 22.67 -13.09 -0.02
N LEU A 259 22.33 -11.80 0.09
CA LEU A 259 20.98 -11.35 0.39
C LEU A 259 20.01 -11.58 -0.78
N LYS A 260 20.47 -11.43 -2.02
CA LYS A 260 19.66 -11.69 -3.22
C LYS A 260 19.08 -13.12 -3.24
N VAL A 261 19.91 -14.11 -2.87
CA VAL A 261 19.47 -15.51 -2.75
C VAL A 261 18.34 -15.67 -1.72
N ARG A 262 18.34 -14.86 -0.66
CA ARG A 262 17.25 -14.84 0.33
C ARG A 262 16.00 -14.13 -0.20
N PHE A 263 16.14 -13.08 -1.02
CA PHE A 263 15.00 -12.39 -1.62
C PHE A 263 14.22 -13.23 -2.64
N ASP A 264 14.89 -14.13 -3.37
CA ASP A 264 14.20 -15.10 -4.23
C ASP A 264 13.19 -15.96 -3.44
N SER A 265 13.39 -16.11 -2.12
CA SER A 265 12.47 -16.77 -1.20
C SER A 265 11.39 -15.86 -0.58
N VAL A 266 11.59 -14.53 -0.60
CA VAL A 266 10.65 -13.55 -0.01
C VAL A 266 9.36 -13.47 -0.82
N ASP A 267 9.43 -13.49 -2.17
CA ASP A 267 8.23 -13.49 -3.02
C ASP A 267 7.39 -14.76 -2.83
N ALA A 268 8.06 -15.90 -2.63
CA ALA A 268 7.39 -17.16 -2.28
C ALA A 268 6.77 -17.10 -0.88
N SER A 269 7.48 -16.51 0.09
CA SER A 269 7.01 -16.33 1.46
C SER A 269 5.80 -15.39 1.53
N ASN A 270 5.82 -14.26 0.82
CA ASN A 270 4.69 -13.34 0.70
C ASN A 270 3.45 -14.03 0.13
N ARG A 271 3.61 -14.79 -0.96
CA ARG A 271 2.50 -15.61 -1.50
C ARG A 271 1.98 -16.62 -0.47
N GLN A 272 2.86 -17.33 0.23
CA GLN A 272 2.47 -18.29 1.25
C GLN A 272 1.76 -17.65 2.45
N MET A 273 2.16 -16.44 2.84
CA MET A 273 1.59 -15.70 3.95
C MET A 273 0.22 -15.10 3.61
N PHE A 274 0.08 -14.52 2.42
CA PHE A 274 -1.17 -13.87 2.01
C PHE A 274 -2.24 -14.83 1.53
N GLN A 275 -1.88 -15.93 0.86
CA GLN A 275 -2.86 -16.86 0.29
C GLN A 275 -3.93 -17.36 1.29
N PRO A 276 -3.61 -17.82 2.52
CA PRO A 276 -4.64 -18.26 3.45
C PRO A 276 -5.60 -17.13 3.86
N LEU A 277 -5.11 -15.90 3.96
CA LEU A 277 -5.93 -14.73 4.28
C LEU A 277 -6.83 -14.34 3.09
N ILE A 278 -6.29 -14.38 1.87
CA ILE A 278 -7.03 -14.15 0.61
C ILE A 278 -8.13 -15.21 0.45
N ASP A 279 -7.82 -16.49 0.66
CA ASP A 279 -8.79 -17.59 0.59
C ASP A 279 -9.92 -17.41 1.61
N SER A 280 -9.58 -16.96 2.82
CA SER A 280 -10.55 -16.67 3.88
C SER A 280 -11.42 -15.46 3.53
N TYR A 281 -10.84 -14.42 2.94
CA TYR A 281 -11.56 -13.28 2.39
C TYR A 281 -12.56 -13.70 1.31
N HIS A 282 -12.12 -14.46 0.31
CA HIS A 282 -12.97 -14.95 -0.78
C HIS A 282 -14.11 -15.81 -0.25
N LYS A 283 -13.85 -16.71 0.70
CA LYS A 283 -14.89 -17.52 1.36
C LYS A 283 -15.90 -16.64 2.11
N GLY A 284 -15.44 -15.62 2.83
CA GLY A 284 -16.31 -14.71 3.59
C GLY A 284 -17.22 -13.87 2.69
N VAL A 285 -16.70 -13.33 1.59
CA VAL A 285 -17.49 -12.57 0.62
C VAL A 285 -18.39 -13.47 -0.23
N GLN A 286 -17.94 -14.69 -0.57
CA GLN A 286 -18.75 -15.64 -1.33
C GLN A 286 -19.91 -16.23 -0.50
N ALA A 287 -19.73 -16.42 0.81
CA ALA A 287 -20.85 -16.78 1.69
C ALA A 287 -21.99 -15.75 1.56
N ALA A 288 -21.67 -14.46 1.42
CA ALA A 288 -22.63 -13.38 1.26
C ALA A 288 -23.36 -13.35 -0.11
N THR A 289 -22.89 -14.10 -1.12
CA THR A 289 -23.54 -14.18 -2.46
C THR A 289 -24.66 -15.23 -2.57
N VAL A 290 -24.91 -16.04 -1.53
CA VAL A 290 -25.88 -17.16 -1.58
C VAL A 290 -27.29 -16.73 -1.08
N VAL A 291 -27.58 -15.43 -1.01
CA VAL A 291 -28.89 -14.87 -0.60
C VAL A 291 -29.78 -14.58 -1.81
#